data_AF-A0A7K4B3U4-F1
#
_entry.id   AF-A0A7K4B3U4-F1
#
_cell.length_a   1.000
_cell.length_b   1.000
_cell.length_c   1.000
_cell.angle_alpha   90.00
_cell.angle_beta   90.00
_cell.angle_gamma   90.00
#
_symmetry.space_group_name_H-M   'P 1'
#
loop_
_entity.id
_entity.type
_entity.pdbx_description
1 polymer ?
#
loop_
_entity_poly.entity_id
_entity_poly.type
_entity_poly.pdbx_seq_one_letter_code
_entity_poly.pdbx_strand_id
1 'polypeptide(L)'
;MATESFTLEWWAWFQSFLWVILILVGFIILYYIVKEMHDAKVTPRLAEIELEKEKLQLMKLDFTHRGQPFFRVTPEKLDEINTLDMENTRLEAEIFAKQTAVDQRIQLLENSVKNRKLDDLVDKIKGEEKKIR
;
A
#
# COMPACT_ATOMS: atom_id res chain seq x y z
N MET A 1 35.25 9.54 -75.63
CA MET A 1 34.01 10.32 -75.41
C MET A 1 32.77 9.44 -75.19
N ALA A 2 32.53 8.36 -75.97
CA ALA A 2 31.36 7.50 -75.76
C ALA A 2 31.42 6.61 -74.50
N THR A 3 32.61 6.32 -73.98
CA THR A 3 32.80 5.50 -72.76
C THR A 3 32.57 6.27 -71.47
N GLU A 4 32.77 7.59 -71.46
CA GLU A 4 32.61 8.43 -70.26
C GLU A 4 31.15 8.80 -69.98
N SER A 5 30.31 8.92 -71.01
CA SER A 5 28.87 9.12 -70.82
C SER A 5 28.20 7.90 -70.20
N PHE A 6 28.64 6.70 -70.59
CA PHE A 6 28.08 5.44 -70.09
C PHE A 6 28.40 5.19 -68.60
N THR A 7 29.59 5.59 -68.14
CA THR A 7 29.96 5.46 -66.72
C THR A 7 29.21 6.46 -65.84
N LEU A 8 28.95 7.67 -66.33
CA LEU A 8 28.17 8.69 -65.62
C LEU A 8 26.69 8.32 -65.51
N GLU A 9 26.08 7.79 -66.58
CA GLU A 9 24.69 7.30 -66.54
C GLU A 9 24.53 6.09 -65.61
N TRP A 10 25.48 5.15 -65.64
CA TRP A 10 25.49 4.00 -64.75
C TRP A 10 25.67 4.41 -63.28
N TRP A 11 26.54 5.41 -63.02
CA TRP A 11 26.75 5.95 -61.68
C TRP A 11 25.51 6.68 -61.14
N ALA A 12 24.81 7.45 -61.97
CA ALA A 12 23.58 8.12 -61.58
C ALA A 12 22.46 7.12 -61.22
N TRP A 13 22.29 6.07 -62.03
CA TRP A 13 21.35 4.99 -61.75
C TRP A 13 21.69 4.25 -60.45
N PHE A 14 22.98 3.96 -60.23
CA PHE A 14 23.47 3.35 -59.00
C PHE A 14 23.24 4.23 -57.77
N GLN A 15 23.47 5.54 -57.89
CA GLN A 15 23.20 6.50 -56.82
C GLN A 15 21.71 6.54 -56.45
N SER A 16 20.80 6.56 -57.42
CA SER A 16 19.35 6.48 -57.15
C SER A 16 18.98 5.16 -56.46
N PHE A 17 19.58 4.05 -56.86
CA PHE A 17 19.36 2.75 -56.24
C PHE A 17 19.85 2.70 -54.78
N LEU A 18 20.98 3.33 -54.47
CA LEU A 18 21.50 3.47 -53.10
C LEU A 18 20.53 4.22 -52.19
N TRP A 19 19.91 5.30 -52.68
CA TRP A 19 18.91 6.05 -51.89
C TRP A 19 17.67 5.21 -51.60
N VAL A 20 17.20 4.41 -52.56
CA VAL A 20 16.06 3.50 -52.35
C VAL A 20 16.40 2.43 -51.32
N ILE A 21 17.59 1.83 -51.39
CA ILE A 21 18.06 0.86 -50.39
C ILE A 21 18.16 1.50 -49.01
N LEU A 22 18.71 2.71 -48.91
CA LEU A 22 18.88 3.40 -47.63
C LEU A 22 17.52 3.69 -46.96
N ILE A 23 16.52 4.12 -47.75
CA ILE A 23 15.15 4.29 -47.27
C ILE A 23 14.57 2.95 -46.80
N LEU A 24 14.77 1.88 -47.58
CA LEU A 24 14.27 0.55 -47.24
C LEU A 24 14.90 0.02 -45.94
N VAL A 25 16.21 0.21 -45.74
CA VAL A 25 16.90 -0.09 -44.48
C VAL A 25 16.35 0.74 -43.33
N GLY A 26 16.08 2.03 -43.55
CA GLY A 26 15.42 2.90 -42.57
C GLY A 26 14.04 2.37 -42.17
N PHE A 27 13.24 1.91 -43.14
CA PHE A 27 11.94 1.28 -42.88
C PHE A 27 12.05 -0.02 -42.10
N ILE A 28 13.06 -0.86 -42.39
CA ILE A 28 13.33 -2.08 -41.62
C ILE A 28 13.63 -1.75 -40.16
N ILE A 29 14.48 -0.73 -39.91
CA ILE A 29 14.81 -0.28 -38.56
C ILE A 29 13.54 0.24 -37.85
N LEU A 30 12.75 1.08 -38.52
CA LEU A 30 11.50 1.62 -37.97
C LEU A 30 10.49 0.51 -37.64
N TYR A 31 10.35 -0.46 -38.54
CA TYR A 31 9.55 -1.66 -38.30
C TYR A 31 10.01 -2.42 -37.06
N TYR A 32 11.33 -2.57 -36.88
CA TYR A 32 11.89 -3.27 -35.72
C TYR A 32 11.61 -2.50 -34.42
N ILE A 33 11.70 -1.17 -34.42
CA ILE A 33 11.35 -0.34 -33.25
C ILE A 33 9.88 -0.51 -32.87
N VAL A 34 8.96 -0.45 -33.85
CA VAL A 34 7.53 -0.64 -33.60
C VAL A 34 7.23 -2.05 -33.10
N LYS A 35 7.89 -3.06 -33.68
CA LYS A 35 7.77 -4.45 -33.24
C LYS A 35 8.28 -4.64 -31.81
N GLU A 36 9.45 -4.10 -31.47
CA GLU A 36 10.02 -4.18 -30.13
C GLU A 36 9.12 -3.48 -29.10
N MET A 37 8.56 -2.31 -29.44
CA MET A 37 7.60 -1.61 -28.59
C MET A 37 6.27 -2.35 -28.44
N HIS A 38 5.81 -3.04 -29.49
CA HIS A 38 4.62 -3.87 -29.43
C HIS A 38 4.86 -5.07 -28.50
N ASP A 39 5.96 -5.78 -28.70
CA ASP A 39 6.31 -6.96 -27.91
C ASP A 39 6.55 -6.58 -26.45
N ALA A 40 7.28 -5.48 -26.19
CA ALA A 40 7.50 -4.94 -24.84
C ALA A 40 6.22 -4.48 -24.12
N LYS A 41 5.14 -4.15 -24.84
CA LYS A 41 3.83 -3.84 -24.24
C LYS A 41 3.01 -5.09 -23.93
N VAL A 42 3.30 -6.22 -24.57
CA VAL A 42 2.61 -7.50 -24.36
C VAL A 42 3.31 -8.33 -23.27
N THR A 43 4.63 -8.20 -23.12
CA THR A 43 5.43 -8.89 -22.09
C THR A 43 5.05 -8.57 -20.63
N PRO A 44 4.70 -7.32 -20.20
CA PRO A 44 4.30 -7.08 -18.82
C PRO A 44 2.99 -7.78 -18.48
N ARG A 45 2.04 -7.89 -19.43
CA ARG A 45 0.84 -8.72 -19.22
C ARG A 45 1.19 -10.19 -19.14
N LEU A 46 2.15 -10.68 -19.92
CA LEU A 46 2.57 -12.09 -19.83
C LEU A 46 3.29 -12.38 -18.51
N ALA A 47 4.16 -11.50 -18.04
CA ALA A 47 4.83 -11.63 -16.75
C ALA A 47 3.84 -11.50 -15.58
N GLU A 48 2.87 -10.59 -15.64
CA GLU A 48 1.79 -10.49 -14.65
C GLU A 48 0.89 -11.74 -14.69
N ILE A 49 0.49 -12.20 -15.88
CA ILE A 49 -0.33 -13.41 -16.04
C ILE A 49 0.44 -14.67 -15.63
N GLU A 50 1.74 -14.74 -15.87
CA GLU A 50 2.59 -15.85 -15.43
C GLU A 50 2.78 -15.84 -13.92
N LEU A 51 2.96 -14.67 -13.32
CA LEU A 51 3.06 -14.49 -11.87
C LEU A 51 1.70 -14.76 -11.18
N GLU A 52 0.58 -14.40 -11.82
CA GLU A 52 -0.76 -14.78 -11.39
C GLU A 52 -1.03 -16.28 -11.55
N LYS A 53 -0.56 -16.91 -12.63
CA LYS A 53 -0.65 -18.35 -12.84
C LYS A 53 0.22 -19.12 -11.86
N GLU A 54 1.44 -18.67 -11.58
CA GLU A 54 2.31 -19.23 -10.55
C GLU A 54 1.67 -19.08 -9.18
N LYS A 55 1.11 -17.92 -8.83
CA LYS A 55 0.31 -17.76 -7.60
C LYS A 55 -0.86 -18.72 -7.55
N LEU A 56 -1.59 -18.89 -8.65
CA LEU A 56 -2.70 -19.84 -8.72
C LEU A 56 -2.23 -21.28 -8.59
N GLN A 57 -1.06 -21.62 -9.13
CA GLN A 57 -0.46 -22.95 -9.03
C GLN A 57 0.07 -23.22 -7.63
N LEU A 58 0.76 -22.27 -7.00
CA LEU A 58 1.16 -22.31 -5.60
C LEU A 58 -0.07 -22.45 -4.70
N MET A 59 -1.13 -21.69 -4.96
CA MET A 59 -2.38 -21.79 -4.23
C MET A 59 -3.05 -23.15 -4.45
N LYS A 60 -3.09 -23.68 -5.69
CA LYS A 60 -3.60 -25.03 -6.01
C LYS A 60 -2.76 -26.14 -5.40
N LEU A 61 -1.45 -25.96 -5.35
CA LEU A 61 -0.51 -26.91 -4.76
C LEU A 61 -0.65 -26.89 -3.24
N ASP A 62 -0.81 -25.71 -2.63
CA ASP A 62 -1.24 -25.54 -1.24
C ASP A 62 -2.63 -26.14 -0.99
N PHE A 63 -3.60 -26.01 -1.90
CA PHE A 63 -4.92 -26.66 -1.79
C PHE A 63 -4.84 -28.19 -1.91
N THR A 64 -3.85 -28.71 -2.66
CA THR A 64 -3.67 -30.15 -2.88
C THR A 64 -2.88 -30.77 -1.72
N HIS A 65 -1.89 -30.05 -1.17
CA HIS A 65 -1.15 -30.46 0.02
C HIS A 65 -1.93 -30.22 1.32
N ARG A 66 -2.78 -29.19 1.39
CA ARG A 66 -3.70 -28.91 2.49
C ARG A 66 -5.12 -29.25 2.06
N GLY A 67 -5.43 -30.55 1.98
CA GLY A 67 -6.72 -31.08 1.49
C GLY A 67 -8.00 -30.67 2.23
N GLN A 68 -8.13 -29.45 2.79
CA GLN A 68 -9.38 -28.89 3.28
C GLN A 68 -9.44 -27.35 3.07
N PRO A 69 -10.62 -26.81 2.72
CA PRO A 69 -10.79 -25.42 2.31
C PRO A 69 -10.62 -24.46 3.50
N PHE A 70 -9.80 -23.42 3.32
CA PHE A 70 -9.65 -22.26 4.22
C PHE A 70 -10.96 -21.48 4.52
N PHE A 71 -12.12 -21.95 4.05
CA PHE A 71 -13.44 -21.36 4.30
C PHE A 71 -14.45 -22.35 4.93
N ARG A 72 -13.98 -23.38 5.63
CA ARG A 72 -14.74 -23.95 6.74
C ARG A 72 -13.88 -23.85 7.98
N VAL A 73 -14.04 -22.76 8.72
CA VAL A 73 -13.74 -22.79 10.15
C VAL A 73 -14.45 -24.04 10.68
N THR A 74 -13.72 -25.00 11.25
CA THR A 74 -14.36 -26.18 11.85
C THR A 74 -15.41 -25.70 12.86
N PRO A 75 -16.57 -26.36 13.01
CA PRO A 75 -17.62 -25.89 13.93
C PRO A 75 -17.09 -25.65 15.35
N GLU A 76 -16.10 -26.43 15.76
CA GLU A 76 -15.34 -26.27 17.01
C GLU A 76 -14.55 -24.96 17.10
N LYS A 77 -13.92 -24.52 15.99
CA LYS A 77 -13.19 -23.25 15.93
C LYS A 77 -14.12 -22.04 15.80
N LEU A 78 -15.33 -22.22 15.26
CA LEU A 78 -16.37 -21.17 15.28
C LEU A 78 -16.90 -20.93 16.69
N ASP A 79 -17.11 -22.01 17.44
CA ASP A 79 -17.52 -21.91 18.84
C ASP A 79 -16.43 -21.24 19.68
N GLU A 80 -15.17 -21.63 19.50
CA GLU A 80 -14.02 -20.98 20.15
C GLU A 80 -13.96 -19.48 19.83
N ILE A 81 -14.12 -19.08 18.57
CA ILE A 81 -14.16 -17.66 18.18
C ILE A 81 -15.33 -16.93 18.84
N ASN A 82 -16.53 -17.51 18.86
CA ASN A 82 -17.69 -16.91 19.52
C ASN A 82 -17.47 -16.75 21.03
N THR A 83 -16.86 -17.75 21.69
CA THR A 83 -16.55 -17.66 23.13
C THR A 83 -15.54 -16.56 23.42
N LEU A 84 -14.52 -16.42 22.56
CA LEU A 84 -13.51 -15.36 22.69
C LEU A 84 -14.12 -13.98 22.43
N ASP A 85 -15.02 -13.83 21.47
CA ASP A 85 -15.73 -12.57 21.21
C ASP A 85 -16.67 -12.19 22.36
N MET A 86 -17.37 -13.17 22.95
CA MET A 86 -18.17 -12.96 24.15
C MET A 86 -17.31 -12.58 25.36
N GLU A 87 -16.12 -13.16 25.50
CA GLU A 87 -15.19 -12.79 26.55
C GLU A 87 -14.60 -11.40 26.35
N ASN A 88 -14.23 -11.05 25.11
CA ASN A 88 -13.73 -9.73 24.75
C ASN A 88 -14.75 -8.63 25.03
N THR A 89 -16.01 -8.82 24.61
CA THR A 89 -17.08 -7.85 24.88
C THR A 89 -17.35 -7.68 26.37
N ARG A 90 -17.26 -8.75 27.16
CA ARG A 90 -17.36 -8.69 28.63
C ARG A 90 -16.19 -7.93 29.25
N LEU A 91 -14.97 -8.21 28.81
CA LEU A 91 -13.76 -7.54 29.29
C LEU A 91 -13.76 -6.06 28.94
N GLU A 92 -14.19 -5.69 27.74
CA GLU A 92 -14.35 -4.29 27.32
C GLU A 92 -15.33 -3.54 28.23
N ALA A 93 -16.48 -4.14 28.55
CA ALA A 93 -17.45 -3.55 29.47
C ALA A 93 -16.88 -3.37 30.88
N GLU A 94 -16.12 -4.36 31.39
CA GLU A 94 -15.47 -4.27 32.71
C GLU A 94 -14.38 -3.19 32.74
N ILE A 95 -13.55 -3.12 31.69
CA ILE A 95 -12.51 -2.09 31.54
C ILE A 95 -13.15 -0.71 31.53
N PHE A 96 -14.22 -0.52 30.75
CA PHE A 96 -14.94 0.74 30.70
C PHE A 96 -15.51 1.16 32.05
N ALA A 97 -16.12 0.23 32.79
CA ALA A 97 -16.64 0.50 34.13
C ALA A 97 -15.52 0.88 35.11
N LYS A 98 -14.38 0.18 35.07
CA LYS A 98 -13.21 0.52 35.90
C LYS A 98 -12.64 1.89 35.55
N GLN A 99 -12.52 2.21 34.28
CA GLN A 99 -12.02 3.51 33.82
C GLN A 99 -12.93 4.65 34.29
N THR A 100 -14.24 4.50 34.15
CA THR A 100 -15.22 5.49 34.63
C THR A 100 -15.12 5.72 36.14
N ALA A 101 -14.97 4.64 36.93
CA ALA A 101 -14.82 4.74 38.37
C ALA A 101 -13.51 5.44 38.78
N VAL A 102 -12.41 5.20 38.03
CA VAL A 102 -11.14 5.89 38.25
C VAL A 102 -11.25 7.37 37.89
N ASP A 103 -11.85 7.72 36.76
CA ASP A 103 -12.03 9.11 36.32
C ASP A 103 -12.86 9.92 37.31
N GLN A 104 -13.94 9.34 37.86
CA GLN A 104 -14.73 9.97 38.92
C GLN A 104 -13.90 10.26 40.17
N ARG A 105 -13.05 9.30 40.59
CA ARG A 105 -12.17 9.50 41.76
C ARG A 105 -11.14 10.59 41.51
N ILE A 106 -10.57 10.66 40.31
CA ILE A 106 -9.63 11.71 39.90
C ILE A 106 -10.33 13.08 39.98
N GLN A 107 -11.53 13.21 39.42
CA GLN A 107 -12.28 14.46 39.47
C GLN A 107 -12.58 14.92 40.90
N LEU A 108 -12.96 14.00 41.78
CA LEU A 108 -13.20 14.33 43.20
C LEU A 108 -11.91 14.79 43.89
N LEU A 109 -10.79 14.11 43.64
CA LEU A 109 -9.49 14.50 44.18
C LEU A 109 -9.07 15.87 43.66
N GLU A 110 -9.19 16.14 42.37
CA GLU A 110 -8.90 17.45 41.78
C GLU A 110 -9.72 18.56 42.43
N ASN A 111 -11.02 18.34 42.63
CA ASN A 111 -11.89 19.31 43.29
C ASN A 111 -11.50 19.54 44.75
N SER A 112 -11.18 18.48 45.50
CA SER A 112 -10.70 18.61 46.88
C SER A 112 -9.39 19.39 46.99
N VAL A 113 -8.46 19.18 46.06
CA VAL A 113 -7.18 19.89 46.02
C VAL A 113 -7.39 21.36 45.67
N LYS A 114 -8.29 21.66 44.72
CA LYS A 114 -8.65 23.04 44.37
C LYS A 114 -9.25 23.77 45.57
N ASN A 115 -10.19 23.15 46.27
CA ASN A 115 -10.82 23.74 47.46
C ASN A 115 -9.80 23.99 48.58
N ARG A 116 -8.95 23.01 48.88
CA ARG A 116 -7.90 23.18 49.90
C ARG A 116 -6.93 24.31 49.56
N LYS A 117 -6.53 24.43 48.29
CA LYS A 117 -5.68 25.54 47.84
C LYS A 117 -6.39 26.89 47.99
N LEU A 118 -7.69 26.96 47.74
CA LEU A 118 -8.48 28.17 47.96
C LEU A 118 -8.55 28.53 49.45
N ASP A 119 -8.79 27.56 50.33
CA ASP A 119 -8.81 27.77 51.79
C ASP A 119 -7.45 28.28 52.30
N ASP A 120 -6.34 27.65 51.86
CA ASP A 120 -4.98 28.08 52.22
C ASP A 120 -4.70 29.54 51.79
N LEU A 121 -5.21 29.96 50.62
CA LEU A 121 -5.08 31.34 50.14
C LEU A 121 -5.92 32.31 50.97
N VAL A 122 -7.15 31.93 51.32
CA VAL A 122 -8.04 32.76 52.17
C VAL A 122 -7.44 32.96 53.55
N ASP A 123 -6.87 31.91 54.15
CA ASP A 123 -6.22 32.01 55.46
C ASP A 123 -4.98 32.89 55.42
N LYS A 124 -4.21 32.84 54.33
CA LYS A 124 -3.08 33.74 54.12
C LYS A 124 -3.53 35.20 54.05
N ILE A 125 -4.61 35.49 53.31
CA ILE A 125 -5.19 36.84 53.20
C ILE A 125 -5.65 37.34 54.58
N LYS A 126 -6.41 36.54 55.33
CA LYS A 126 -6.84 36.91 56.71
C LYS A 126 -5.66 37.16 57.64
N GLY A 127 -4.59 36.38 57.50
CA GLY A 127 -3.36 36.56 58.27
C GLY A 127 -2.64 37.87 57.93
N GLU A 128 -2.66 38.28 56.66
CA GLU A 128 -2.12 39.57 56.21
C GLU A 128 -3.01 40.74 56.67
N GLU A 129 -4.35 40.62 56.59
CA GLU A 129 -5.27 41.65 57.09
C GLU A 129 -5.12 41.92 58.60
N LYS A 130 -4.93 40.86 59.42
CA LYS A 130 -4.67 40.99 60.86
C LYS A 130 -3.34 41.68 61.20
N LYS A 131 -2.39 41.75 60.27
CA LYS A 131 -1.11 42.46 60.48
C LYS A 131 -1.20 43.94 60.10
N ILE A 132 -2.13 44.29 59.23
CA ILE A 132 -2.34 45.67 58.76
C ILE A 132 -3.27 46.44 59.71
N ARG A 133 -4.16 45.75 60.41
CA ARG A 133 -5.09 46.32 61.41
C ARG A 133 -4.55 46.18 62.82
#